data_AF-A0A2V8R634-F1
#
_entry.id   AF-A0A2V8R634-F1
#
_cell.length_a   1.000
_cell.length_b   1.000
_cell.length_c   1.000
_cell.angle_alpha   90.00
_cell.angle_beta   90.00
_cell.angle_gamma   90.00
#
_symmetry.space_group_name_H-M   'P 1'
#
loop_
_entity.id
_entity.type
_entity.pdbx_description
1 polymer ?
#
loop_
_entity_poly.entity_id
_entity_poly.type
_entity_poly.pdbx_seq_one_letter_code
_entity_poly.pdbx_strand_id
1 'polypeptide(L)'
;MKDVADLYSLKLDDLASLERMAEKSASNVLAQIEASKSRDLWHLIYGLGIRHVGERTAGILARHFGSLLRLAEASVEELDEIHEIGLTMAQSIRDWFADPG
;
A
#
# COMPACT_ATOMS: atom_id res chain seq x y z
N MET A 1 -17.04 30.65 -12.57
CA MET A 1 -17.56 29.32 -12.19
C MET A 1 -16.88 28.32 -13.10
N LYS A 2 -16.02 27.46 -12.56
CA LYS A 2 -15.36 26.38 -13.28
C LYS A 2 -15.90 25.10 -12.67
N ASP A 3 -16.70 24.40 -13.45
CA ASP A 3 -17.49 23.26 -13.01
C ASP A 3 -16.58 22.08 -12.66
N VAL A 4 -16.88 21.47 -11.51
CA VAL A 4 -16.23 20.28 -10.97
C VAL A 4 -16.48 19.06 -11.88
N ALA A 5 -17.47 19.14 -12.79
CA ALA A 5 -17.85 18.09 -13.72
C ALA A 5 -16.73 17.70 -14.71
N ASP A 6 -15.88 18.65 -15.14
CA ASP A 6 -14.78 18.37 -16.08
C ASP A 6 -13.68 17.48 -15.49
N LEU A 7 -13.51 17.51 -14.16
CA LEU A 7 -12.52 16.68 -13.46
C LEU A 7 -12.97 15.22 -13.33
N TYR A 8 -14.29 14.99 -13.32
CA TYR A 8 -14.87 13.64 -13.23
C TYR A 8 -14.99 12.97 -14.60
N SER A 9 -15.24 13.75 -15.67
CA SER A 9 -15.25 13.22 -17.04
C SER A 9 -13.86 12.80 -17.51
N LEU A 10 -12.82 13.61 -17.25
CA LEU A 10 -11.43 13.26 -17.61
C LEU A 10 -10.97 11.95 -16.96
N LYS A 11 -11.28 11.73 -15.68
CA LYS A 11 -10.90 10.49 -14.98
C LYS A 11 -11.57 9.25 -15.59
N LEU A 12 -12.80 9.38 -16.08
CA LEU A 12 -13.57 8.26 -16.60
C LEU A 12 -13.06 7.83 -17.99
N ASP A 13 -12.72 8.78 -18.85
CA ASP A 13 -12.15 8.51 -20.17
C ASP A 13 -10.71 7.97 -20.09
N ASP A 14 -9.92 8.43 -19.11
CA ASP A 14 -8.59 7.88 -18.82
C ASP A 14 -8.68 6.43 -18.35
N LEU A 15 -9.64 6.11 -17.48
CA LEU A 15 -9.89 4.74 -17.00
C LEU A 15 -10.32 3.79 -18.13
N ALA A 16 -11.20 4.23 -19.03
CA ALA A 16 -11.68 3.42 -20.15
C ALA A 16 -10.58 3.14 -21.20
N SER A 17 -9.62 4.06 -21.36
CA SER A 17 -8.48 3.88 -22.26
C SER A 17 -7.45 2.88 -21.71
N LEU A 18 -7.30 2.81 -20.38
CA LEU A 18 -6.47 1.83 -19.68
C LEU A 18 -7.02 0.40 -19.79
N GLU A 19 -8.34 0.20 -19.73
CA GLU A 19 -8.96 -1.12 -19.92
C GLU A 19 -8.73 -1.68 -21.33
N ARG A 20 -8.73 -0.83 -22.37
CA ARG A 20 -8.54 -1.26 -23.77
C ARG A 20 -7.08 -1.58 -24.13
N MET A 21 -6.11 -1.16 -23.33
CA MET A 21 -4.67 -1.47 -23.49
C MET A 21 -4.20 -2.66 -22.62
N ALA A 22 -5.07 -3.25 -21.82
CA ALA A 22 -4.73 -4.21 -20.78
C ALA A 22 -4.22 -5.58 -21.30
N GLU A 23 -4.55 -6.00 -22.52
CA GLU A 23 -4.29 -7.39 -22.91
C GLU A 23 -2.82 -7.71 -23.26
N LYS A 24 -2.00 -6.71 -23.62
CA LYS A 24 -0.59 -6.94 -24.02
C LYS A 24 0.44 -6.14 -23.22
N SER A 25 0.00 -5.14 -22.47
CA SER A 25 0.84 -4.24 -21.65
C SER A 25 0.67 -4.44 -20.15
N ALA A 26 -0.30 -5.25 -19.70
CA ALA A 26 -0.56 -5.46 -18.27
C ALA A 26 0.65 -5.99 -17.51
N SER A 27 1.45 -6.90 -18.07
CA SER A 27 2.56 -7.52 -17.33
C SER A 27 3.71 -6.55 -17.03
N ASN A 28 4.09 -5.70 -17.99
CA ASN A 28 5.15 -4.70 -17.79
C ASN A 28 4.66 -3.53 -16.94
N VAL A 29 3.39 -3.14 -17.08
CA VAL A 29 2.78 -2.08 -16.25
C VAL A 29 2.57 -2.58 -14.81
N LEU A 30 2.15 -3.82 -14.59
CA LEU A 30 2.10 -4.45 -13.26
C LEU A 30 3.49 -4.51 -12.63
N ALA A 31 4.53 -4.88 -13.37
CA ALA A 31 5.90 -4.92 -12.87
C ALA A 31 6.45 -3.52 -12.52
N GLN A 32 6.11 -2.49 -13.29
CA GLN A 32 6.49 -1.10 -13.00
C GLN A 32 5.70 -0.50 -11.83
N ILE A 33 4.41 -0.84 -11.72
CA ILE A 33 3.57 -0.48 -10.58
C ILE A 33 4.05 -1.21 -9.30
N GLU A 34 4.42 -2.48 -9.39
CA GLU A 34 5.09 -3.22 -8.30
C GLU A 34 6.40 -2.57 -7.85
N ALA A 35 7.24 -2.17 -8.81
CA ALA A 35 8.51 -1.53 -8.52
C ALA A 35 8.34 -0.14 -7.87
N SER A 36 7.37 0.67 -8.32
CA SER A 36 7.07 1.99 -7.73
C SER A 36 6.35 1.89 -6.38
N LYS A 37 5.51 0.86 -6.20
CA LYS A 37 4.82 0.57 -4.94
C LYS A 37 5.78 0.49 -3.78
N SER A 38 6.97 -0.12 -3.89
CA SER A 38 7.89 -0.23 -2.75
C SER A 38 8.37 1.13 -2.20
N ARG A 39 8.64 2.10 -3.09
CA ARG A 39 9.05 3.47 -2.74
C ARG A 39 7.90 4.34 -2.22
N ASP A 40 6.68 4.07 -2.65
CA ASP A 40 5.50 4.81 -2.20
C ASP A 40 4.83 4.14 -0.99
N LEU A 41 5.05 2.84 -0.78
CA LEU A 41 4.42 2.02 0.25
C LEU A 41 4.93 2.36 1.64
N TRP A 42 6.22 2.64 1.81
CA TRP A 42 6.72 3.04 3.13
C TRP A 42 6.14 4.40 3.54
N HIS A 43 5.98 5.34 2.60
CA HIS A 43 5.31 6.62 2.86
C HIS A 43 3.84 6.41 3.22
N LEU A 44 3.16 5.50 2.53
CA LEU A 44 1.78 5.12 2.84
C LEU A 44 1.67 4.53 4.25
N ILE A 45 2.45 3.49 4.56
CA ILE A 45 2.47 2.82 5.87
C ILE A 45 2.78 3.82 6.99
N TYR A 46 3.75 4.72 6.77
CA TYR A 46 4.08 5.77 7.74
C TYR A 46 2.91 6.75 7.94
N GLY A 47 2.24 7.13 6.84
CA GLY A 47 1.07 8.01 6.85
C GLY A 47 -0.18 7.43 7.54
N LEU A 48 -0.26 6.11 7.72
CA LEU A 48 -1.37 5.46 8.44
C LEU A 48 -1.37 5.76 9.95
N GLY A 49 -0.25 6.24 10.50
CA GLY A 49 -0.17 6.61 11.91
C GLY A 49 -0.28 5.43 12.88
N ILE A 50 0.11 4.22 12.43
CA ILE A 50 0.09 3.01 13.26
C ILE A 50 1.01 3.21 14.47
N ARG A 51 0.50 2.89 15.67
CA ARG A 51 1.27 3.04 16.91
C ARG A 51 2.57 2.24 16.84
N HIS A 52 3.66 2.85 17.28
CA HIS A 52 5.02 2.28 17.26
C HIS A 52 5.64 2.08 15.87
N VAL A 53 4.95 2.43 14.77
CA VAL A 53 5.49 2.35 13.40
C VAL A 53 6.01 3.73 12.97
N GLY A 54 7.34 3.90 13.03
CA GLY A 54 8.03 5.08 12.49
C GLY A 54 8.47 4.88 11.03
N GLU A 55 9.08 5.92 10.43
CA GLU A 55 9.60 5.90 9.05
C GLU A 55 10.50 4.68 8.76
N ARG A 56 11.40 4.35 9.69
CA ARG A 56 12.30 3.20 9.56
C ARG A 56 11.53 1.87 9.51
N THR A 57 10.60 1.66 10.44
CA THR A 57 9.76 0.46 10.49
C THR A 57 8.90 0.36 9.24
N ALA A 58 8.29 1.47 8.81
CA ALA A 58 7.50 1.53 7.59
C ALA A 58 8.33 1.10 6.37
N GLY A 59 9.59 1.52 6.29
CA GLY A 59 10.54 1.06 5.26
C GLY A 59 10.85 -0.43 5.33
N ILE A 60 10.98 -1.00 6.53
CA ILE A 60 11.18 -2.44 6.73
C ILE A 60 9.95 -3.23 6.25
N LEU A 61 8.76 -2.82 6.71
CA LEU A 61 7.49 -3.44 6.32
C LEU A 61 7.26 -3.36 4.81
N ALA A 62 7.49 -2.20 4.20
CA ALA A 62 7.35 -2.02 2.76
C ALA A 62 8.28 -2.93 1.96
N ARG A 63 9.54 -3.07 2.39
CA ARG A 63 10.51 -3.96 1.74
C ARG A 63 10.17 -5.44 1.93
N HIS A 64 9.67 -5.81 3.11
CA HIS A 64 9.35 -7.21 3.43
C HIS A 64 8.07 -7.68 2.72
N PHE A 65 7.00 -6.89 2.78
CA PHE A 65 5.69 -7.30 2.29
C PHE A 65 5.40 -6.86 0.84
N GLY A 66 6.04 -5.80 0.35
CA GLY A 66 5.88 -5.30 -1.03
C GLY A 66 4.50 -4.71 -1.37
N SER A 67 3.47 -4.94 -0.56
CA SER A 67 2.14 -4.36 -0.72
C SER A 67 1.42 -4.16 0.62
N LEU A 68 0.51 -3.19 0.68
CA LEU A 68 -0.32 -2.94 1.86
C LEU A 68 -1.30 -4.09 2.15
N LEU A 69 -1.82 -4.74 1.09
CA LEU A 69 -2.72 -5.89 1.22
C LEU A 69 -2.03 -7.06 1.92
N ARG A 70 -0.81 -7.40 1.48
CA ARG A 70 -0.03 -8.47 2.12
C ARG A 70 0.31 -8.13 3.58
N LEU A 71 0.62 -6.86 3.87
CA LEU A 71 0.83 -6.41 5.24
C LEU A 71 -0.43 -6.54 6.10
N ALA A 72 -1.61 -6.24 5.54
CA ALA A 72 -2.89 -6.35 6.24
C ALA A 72 -3.30 -7.80 6.53
N GLU A 73 -2.83 -8.76 5.74
CA GLU A 73 -3.08 -10.19 5.92
C GLU A 73 -2.07 -10.89 6.85
N ALA A 74 -0.89 -10.30 7.02
CA ALA A 74 0.20 -10.88 7.80
C ALA A 74 -0.20 -11.17 9.25
N SER A 75 0.23 -12.30 9.82
CA SER A 75 -0.07 -12.67 11.21
C SER A 75 0.81 -11.91 12.22
N VAL A 76 0.47 -11.97 13.52
CA VAL A 76 1.32 -11.38 14.58
C VAL A 76 2.70 -12.05 14.58
N GLU A 77 2.71 -13.37 14.43
CA GLU A 77 3.91 -14.20 14.42
C GLU A 77 4.81 -13.85 13.22
N GLU A 78 4.23 -13.73 12.03
CA GLU A 78 4.97 -13.33 10.82
C GLU A 78 5.59 -11.92 10.96
N LEU A 79 4.89 -11.01 11.65
CA LEU A 79 5.40 -9.66 11.92
C LEU A 79 6.52 -9.66 12.96
N ASP A 80 6.43 -10.49 14.01
CA ASP A 80 7.45 -10.62 15.08
C ASP A 80 8.74 -11.30 14.60
N GLU A 81 8.66 -12.13 13.55
CA GLU A 81 9.85 -12.73 12.92
C GLU A 81 10.71 -11.70 12.15
N ILE A 82 10.16 -10.53 11.83
CA ILE A 82 10.89 -9.50 11.10
C ILE A 82 11.87 -8.81 12.06
N HIS A 83 13.15 -8.82 11.69
CA HIS A 83 14.18 -8.12 12.44
C HIS A 83 13.77 -6.65 12.71
N GLU A 84 13.84 -6.26 13.98
CA GLU A 84 13.48 -4.92 14.52
C GLU A 84 11.98 -4.65 14.68
N ILE A 85 11.13 -5.63 14.38
CA ILE A 85 9.70 -5.62 14.70
C ILE A 85 9.49 -6.62 15.82
N GLY A 86 9.21 -6.13 17.02
CA GLY A 86 8.87 -6.99 18.16
C GLY A 86 7.37 -7.12 18.36
N LEU A 87 6.97 -8.07 19.18
CA LEU A 87 5.58 -8.46 19.46
C LEU A 87 4.63 -7.28 19.71
N THR A 88 5.05 -6.27 20.48
CA THR A 88 4.22 -5.08 20.74
C THR A 88 3.88 -4.29 19.47
N MET A 89 4.84 -4.19 18.55
CA MET A 89 4.67 -3.51 17.27
C MET A 89 3.86 -4.36 16.30
N ALA A 90 4.14 -5.67 16.25
CA ALA A 90 3.35 -6.63 15.50
C ALA A 90 1.87 -6.59 15.88
N GLN A 91 1.57 -6.61 17.19
CA GLN A 91 0.20 -6.49 17.70
C GLN A 91 -0.43 -5.15 17.32
N SER A 92 0.30 -4.04 17.45
CA SER A 92 -0.21 -2.71 17.09
C SER A 92 -0.57 -2.59 15.60
N ILE A 93 0.20 -3.24 14.73
CA ILE A 93 -0.10 -3.32 13.30
C ILE A 93 -1.38 -4.13 13.06
N ARG A 94 -1.49 -5.31 13.68
CA ARG A 94 -2.69 -6.17 13.55
C ARG A 94 -3.94 -5.49 14.08
N ASP A 95 -3.86 -4.87 15.24
CA ASP A 95 -4.97 -4.16 15.86
C ASP A 95 -5.46 -3.02 14.95
N TRP A 96 -4.54 -2.27 14.33
CA TRP A 96 -4.89 -1.20 13.40
C TRP A 96 -5.66 -1.70 12.17
N PHE A 97 -5.26 -2.83 11.58
CA PHE A 97 -5.99 -3.42 10.44
C PHE A 97 -7.28 -4.15 10.83
N ALA A 98 -7.40 -4.58 12.09
CA ALA A 98 -8.58 -5.25 12.61
C ALA A 98 -9.66 -4.28 13.10
N ASP A 99 -9.31 -3.03 13.41
CA ASP A 99 -10.25 -1.97 13.78
C ASP A 99 -10.83 -1.30 12.52
N PRO A 100 -12.13 -1.44 12.22
CA PRO A 100 -12.74 -0.81 11.06
C PRO A 100 -12.91 0.71 11.17
N GLY A 101 -12.63 1.30 12.33
CA GLY A 101 -12.96 2.70 12.63
C GLY A 101 -14.43 2.91 13.00
#